data_AF-A0A034WBN2-F1
#
_entry.id   AF-A0A034WBN2-F1
#
_cell.length_a   1.000
_cell.length_b   1.000
_cell.length_c   1.000
_cell.angle_alpha   90.00
_cell.angle_beta   90.00
_cell.angle_gamma   90.00
#
_symmetry.space_group_name_H-M   'P 1'
#
loop_
_entity.id
_entity.type
_entity.pdbx_description
1 polymer ?
#
loop_
_entity_poly.entity_id
_entity_poly.type
_entity_poly.pdbx_seq_one_letter_code
_entity_poly.pdbx_strand_id
1 'polypeptide(L)'
;MSKKTGSSAAAPDMQSEVGVAIKPENDIFHYASNTHLEQRIQKATLFNDSRIKEPYNGDLIRCYAVVAPKESIGVRVNTTLSFFAINQKISNIWPQLFNEGEHLLISSNAVINSTQMKEVAVGDSAKLSEKTSLNFSVFGANCTINPKNIINKSIIMTSAIIEEGCNIENSIVGSRAVIKRGCVLKNCLIGPSYAVEEGTKRENQHLTNADGFMEIDIQ
;
A
#
# COMPACT_ATOMS: atom_id res chain seq x y z
N MET A 1 -42.04 27.86 45.77
CA MET A 1 -40.64 28.14 46.21
C MET A 1 -40.00 26.79 46.50
N SER A 2 -38.92 26.30 45.90
CA SER A 2 -37.82 26.90 45.15
C SER A 2 -37.14 25.85 44.26
N LYS A 3 -36.52 26.29 43.15
CA LYS A 3 -35.65 25.55 42.23
C LYS A 3 -34.34 25.05 42.90
N LYS A 4 -33.76 23.96 42.35
CA LYS A 4 -32.33 23.72 42.03
C LYS A 4 -32.20 22.30 41.43
N THR A 5 -32.01 22.06 40.12
CA THR A 5 -30.77 22.10 39.29
C THR A 5 -29.59 21.28 39.82
N GLY A 6 -29.10 20.31 39.03
CA GLY A 6 -27.80 19.63 39.19
C GLY A 6 -27.81 18.21 38.61
N SER A 7 -27.58 18.03 37.31
CA SER A 7 -26.30 17.62 36.70
C SER A 7 -26.08 16.10 36.68
N SER A 8 -26.47 15.45 35.58
CA SER A 8 -26.06 14.09 35.24
C SER A 8 -24.58 14.09 34.83
N ALA A 9 -23.69 13.72 35.74
CA ALA A 9 -22.31 13.42 35.40
C ALA A 9 -22.23 11.97 34.91
N ALA A 10 -21.95 11.79 33.62
CA ALA A 10 -21.57 10.50 33.05
C ALA A 10 -20.27 10.01 33.71
N ALA A 11 -20.24 8.73 34.08
CA ALA A 11 -19.04 8.09 34.60
C ALA A 11 -17.95 8.02 33.51
N PRO A 12 -16.66 8.15 33.85
CA PRO A 12 -15.58 8.06 32.88
C PRO A 12 -15.36 6.60 32.44
N ASP A 13 -15.53 6.33 31.14
CA ASP A 13 -15.26 5.06 30.43
C ASP A 13 -13.76 4.72 30.33
N MET A 14 -12.99 4.81 31.44
CA MET A 14 -11.56 4.46 31.46
C MET A 14 -11.15 3.66 32.70
N GLN A 15 -11.95 2.67 33.07
CA GLN A 15 -11.45 1.60 33.95
C GLN A 15 -11.59 0.27 33.21
N SER A 16 -10.46 -0.33 32.85
CA SER A 16 -10.42 -1.74 32.48
C SER A 16 -10.91 -2.55 33.68
N GLU A 17 -12.07 -3.19 33.57
CA GLU A 17 -12.56 -4.12 34.59
C GLU A 17 -11.63 -5.35 34.60
N VAL A 18 -10.67 -5.35 35.53
CA VAL A 18 -9.83 -6.51 35.80
C VAL A 18 -10.70 -7.54 36.53
N GLY A 19 -11.20 -8.53 35.79
CA GLY A 19 -12.01 -9.62 36.37
C GLY A 19 -13.19 -10.13 35.54
N VAL A 20 -13.33 -9.73 34.27
CA VAL A 20 -14.34 -10.34 33.40
C VAL A 20 -13.95 -11.79 33.11
N ALA A 21 -14.79 -12.75 33.52
CA ALA A 21 -14.65 -14.15 33.13
C ALA A 21 -14.97 -14.28 31.64
N ILE A 22 -13.94 -14.12 30.80
CA ILE A 22 -14.04 -14.25 29.34
C ILE A 22 -14.10 -15.74 29.00
N LYS A 23 -15.10 -16.14 28.21
CA LYS A 23 -15.14 -17.50 27.66
C LYS A 23 -13.85 -17.73 26.83
N PRO A 24 -13.11 -18.83 27.03
CA PRO A 24 -11.76 -19.04 26.45
C PRO A 24 -11.73 -19.12 24.92
N GLU A 25 -12.90 -19.12 24.28
CA GLU A 25 -13.11 -19.37 22.85
C GLU A 25 -13.08 -18.08 22.02
N ASN A 26 -13.17 -16.90 22.65
CA ASN A 26 -13.26 -15.59 21.99
C ASN A 26 -12.27 -14.56 22.55
N ASP A 27 -11.15 -15.02 23.09
CA ASP A 27 -10.08 -14.12 23.54
C ASP A 27 -9.10 -13.83 22.39
N ILE A 28 -8.51 -12.64 22.35
CA ILE A 28 -7.47 -12.28 21.38
C ILE A 28 -6.27 -13.23 21.46
N PHE A 29 -6.03 -13.80 22.65
CA PHE A 29 -5.00 -14.80 22.90
C PHE A 29 -5.32 -16.18 22.28
N HIS A 30 -6.59 -16.48 21.96
CA HIS A 30 -6.98 -17.68 21.22
C HIS A 30 -6.51 -17.62 19.75
N TYR A 31 -6.51 -16.41 19.16
CA TYR A 31 -6.07 -16.19 17.78
C TYR A 31 -4.56 -15.94 17.65
N ALA A 32 -3.89 -15.61 18.77
CA ALA A 32 -2.44 -15.48 18.82
C ALA A 32 -1.81 -16.86 19.04
N SER A 33 -1.74 -17.69 17.99
CA SER A 33 -1.02 -18.97 18.04
C SER A 33 0.47 -18.73 18.26
N ASN A 34 1.07 -19.33 19.30
CA ASN A 34 2.51 -19.26 19.55
C ASN A 34 3.19 -20.53 19.01
N THR A 35 3.61 -20.51 17.76
CA THR A 35 4.27 -21.65 17.12
C THR A 35 5.72 -21.79 17.58
N HIS A 36 6.27 -23.01 17.55
CA HIS A 36 7.68 -23.27 17.89
C HIS A 36 8.67 -22.45 17.03
N LEU A 37 8.24 -22.09 15.81
CA LEU A 37 9.00 -21.22 14.91
C LEU A 37 9.04 -19.78 15.44
N GLU A 38 7.92 -19.21 15.88
CA GLU A 38 7.84 -17.85 16.42
C GLU A 38 8.66 -17.68 17.70
N GLN A 39 8.69 -18.71 18.55
CA GLN A 39 9.56 -18.71 19.73
C GLN A 39 11.05 -18.69 19.35
N ARG A 40 11.44 -19.41 18.30
CA ARG A 40 12.82 -19.37 17.78
C ARG A 40 13.14 -18.02 17.15
N ILE A 41 12.21 -17.42 16.42
CA ILE A 41 12.36 -16.08 15.83
C ILE A 41 12.52 -15.03 16.94
N GLN A 42 11.72 -15.09 18.01
CA GLN A 42 11.88 -14.19 19.16
C GLN A 42 13.24 -14.33 19.84
N LYS A 43 13.74 -15.56 20.03
CA LYS A 43 15.08 -15.79 20.62
C LYS A 43 16.23 -15.38 19.71
N ALA A 44 16.04 -15.45 18.39
CA ALA A 44 17.03 -15.07 17.39
C ALA A 44 17.02 -13.57 17.07
N THR A 45 15.97 -12.84 17.45
CA THR A 45 15.87 -11.42 17.14
C THR A 45 16.87 -10.62 17.98
N LEU A 46 17.64 -9.76 17.32
CA LEU A 46 18.52 -8.77 17.97
C LEU A 46 17.72 -7.56 18.49
N PHE A 47 16.46 -7.46 18.10
CA PHE A 47 15.56 -6.37 18.45
C PHE A 47 14.95 -6.59 19.84
N ASN A 48 15.74 -6.26 20.86
CA ASN A 48 15.29 -6.25 22.24
C ASN A 48 15.05 -4.79 22.68
N ASP A 49 13.81 -4.46 22.99
CA ASP A 49 13.39 -3.16 23.55
C ASP A 49 14.03 -2.88 24.93
N SER A 50 14.61 -3.91 25.57
CA SER A 50 15.19 -3.81 26.92
C SER A 50 16.33 -4.80 27.14
N ARG A 51 17.59 -4.33 27.21
CA ARG A 51 18.80 -5.17 27.43
C ARG A 51 18.77 -6.06 28.68
N ILE A 52 17.82 -5.87 29.58
CA ILE A 52 17.70 -6.51 30.90
C ILE A 52 16.50 -7.47 30.96
N LYS A 53 15.46 -7.25 30.15
CA LYS A 53 14.24 -8.07 30.17
C LYS A 53 14.22 -9.02 28.98
N GLU A 54 13.43 -10.08 29.10
CA GLU A 54 13.12 -10.92 27.95
C GLU A 54 12.49 -10.07 26.84
N PRO A 55 12.72 -10.41 25.56
CA PRO A 55 12.16 -9.66 24.44
C PRO A 55 10.66 -9.42 24.65
N TYR A 56 10.23 -8.17 24.55
CA TYR A 56 8.82 -7.78 24.63
C TYR A 56 8.15 -8.06 25.98
N ASN A 57 8.91 -8.11 27.08
CA ASN A 57 8.43 -8.36 28.44
C ASN A 57 7.64 -9.68 28.62
N GLY A 58 7.78 -10.63 27.69
CA GLY A 58 7.05 -11.90 27.73
C GLY A 58 5.63 -11.86 27.17
N ASP A 59 5.18 -10.72 26.62
CA ASP A 59 3.83 -10.59 26.07
C ASP A 59 3.73 -11.21 24.67
N LEU A 60 2.65 -11.98 24.47
CA LEU A 60 2.35 -12.65 23.20
C LEU A 60 1.84 -11.68 22.13
N ILE A 61 1.09 -10.65 22.54
CA ILE A 61 0.45 -9.68 21.65
C ILE A 61 1.08 -8.32 21.90
N ARG A 62 1.44 -7.63 20.81
CA ARG A 62 2.06 -6.29 20.87
C ARG A 62 1.10 -5.26 20.30
N CYS A 63 0.88 -4.18 21.05
CA CYS A 63 0.16 -3.02 20.57
C CYS A 63 1.15 -1.89 20.33
N TYR A 64 1.28 -1.47 19.07
CA TYR A 64 2.04 -0.28 18.71
C TYR A 64 1.06 0.86 18.50
N ALA A 65 1.12 1.87 19.37
CA ALA A 65 0.36 3.09 19.23
C ALA A 65 1.31 4.23 18.87
N VAL A 66 1.04 4.91 17.76
CA VAL A 66 1.72 6.15 17.39
C VAL A 66 0.78 7.29 17.71
N VAL A 67 1.19 8.17 18.64
CA VAL A 67 0.47 9.42 18.91
C VAL A 67 0.89 10.42 17.85
N ALA A 68 0.05 10.59 16.85
CA ALA A 68 0.32 11.53 15.77
C ALA A 68 0.10 12.99 16.26
N PRO A 69 0.86 13.96 15.75
CA PRO A 69 0.68 15.39 16.07
C PRO A 69 -0.75 15.88 15.77
N LYS A 70 -1.19 16.95 16.44
CA LYS A 70 -2.55 17.49 16.25
C LYS A 70 -2.82 17.99 14.83
N GLU A 71 -1.76 18.33 14.09
CA GLU A 71 -1.81 18.80 12.71
C GLU A 71 -1.75 17.65 11.69
N SER A 72 -1.70 16.40 12.14
CA SER A 72 -1.59 15.24 11.26
C SER A 72 -2.97 14.71 10.83
N ILE A 73 -3.08 14.32 9.57
CA ILE A 73 -4.25 13.64 9.02
C ILE A 73 -3.83 12.23 8.65
N GLY A 74 -4.45 11.23 9.29
CA GLY A 74 -4.27 9.83 8.96
C GLY A 74 -5.28 9.39 7.89
N VAL A 75 -4.81 8.65 6.89
CA VAL A 75 -5.67 7.99 5.91
C VAL A 75 -5.58 6.49 6.12
N ARG A 76 -6.71 5.82 6.35
CA ARG A 76 -6.77 4.36 6.40
C ARG A 76 -6.65 3.80 4.97
N VAL A 77 -5.69 2.90 4.77
CA VAL A 77 -5.40 2.28 3.48
C VAL A 77 -6.08 0.92 3.39
N ASN A 78 -7.40 0.90 3.26
CA ASN A 78 -8.17 -0.34 3.09
C ASN A 78 -8.94 -0.41 1.76
N THR A 79 -8.79 0.61 0.89
CA THR A 79 -9.42 0.64 -0.42
C THR A 79 -8.39 0.94 -1.50
N THR A 80 -8.64 0.49 -2.73
CA THR A 80 -7.81 0.79 -3.89
C THR A 80 -7.66 2.29 -4.13
N LEU A 81 -8.71 3.07 -3.86
CA LEU A 81 -8.68 4.53 -3.99
C LEU A 81 -7.78 5.18 -2.93
N SER A 82 -7.85 4.74 -1.67
CA SER A 82 -6.94 5.20 -0.61
C SER A 82 -5.49 4.87 -0.95
N PHE A 83 -5.25 3.64 -1.44
CA PHE A 83 -3.93 3.21 -1.89
C PHE A 83 -3.40 4.08 -3.02
N PHE A 84 -4.22 4.37 -4.02
CA PHE A 84 -3.87 5.25 -5.12
C PHE A 84 -3.55 6.67 -4.65
N ALA A 85 -4.44 7.26 -3.87
CA ALA A 85 -4.28 8.63 -3.36
C ALA A 85 -2.99 8.80 -2.53
N ILE A 86 -2.62 7.80 -1.73
CA ILE A 86 -1.41 7.84 -0.92
C ILE A 86 -0.15 7.71 -1.79
N ASN A 87 -0.13 6.77 -2.74
CA ASN A 87 0.99 6.64 -3.67
C ASN A 87 1.18 7.88 -4.54
N GLN A 88 0.10 8.61 -4.87
CA GLN A 88 0.24 9.91 -5.54
C GLN A 88 0.79 11.01 -4.62
N LYS A 89 0.49 10.95 -3.32
CA LYS A 89 1.00 11.91 -2.34
C LYS A 89 2.41 11.59 -1.86
N ILE A 90 2.87 10.34 -1.99
CA ILE A 90 4.14 9.91 -1.43
C ILE A 90 5.31 10.71 -2.02
N SER A 91 5.27 11.05 -3.31
CA SER A 91 6.32 11.87 -3.95
C SER A 91 6.51 13.24 -3.28
N ASN A 92 5.44 13.84 -2.74
CA ASN A 92 5.50 15.13 -2.04
C ASN A 92 5.91 14.99 -0.57
N ILE A 93 5.54 13.87 0.06
CA ILE A 93 5.78 13.61 1.48
C ILE A 93 7.17 12.97 1.68
N TRP A 94 7.74 12.35 0.65
CA TRP A 94 9.01 11.64 0.70
C TRP A 94 10.16 12.45 1.29
N PRO A 95 10.38 13.73 0.90
CA PRO A 95 11.45 14.55 1.47
C PRO A 95 11.24 14.92 2.94
N GLN A 96 10.00 14.79 3.44
CA GLN A 96 9.67 15.05 4.85
C GLN A 96 9.82 13.79 5.72
N LEU A 97 9.71 12.60 5.12
CA LEU A 97 9.83 11.33 5.82
C LEU A 97 11.27 10.86 5.95
N PHE A 98 12.08 11.12 4.92
CA PHE A 98 13.47 10.74 4.88
C PHE A 98 14.33 11.99 4.75
N ASN A 99 15.38 12.10 5.56
CA ASN A 99 16.40 13.12 5.37
C ASN A 99 16.96 13.01 3.95
N GLU A 100 17.21 14.15 3.30
CA GLU A 100 17.70 14.20 1.91
C GLU A 100 18.92 13.26 1.73
N GLY A 101 18.71 12.14 1.02
CA GLY A 101 19.79 11.27 0.53
C GLY A 101 19.76 9.80 0.95
N GLU A 102 18.98 9.37 1.95
CA GLU A 102 19.05 7.95 2.41
C GLU A 102 18.25 6.97 1.54
N HIS A 103 17.08 7.39 1.03
CA HIS A 103 16.26 6.55 0.16
C HIS A 103 15.88 7.30 -1.10
N LEU A 104 16.43 6.85 -2.23
CA LEU A 104 16.07 7.35 -3.54
C LEU A 104 14.71 6.77 -3.93
N LEU A 105 13.80 7.60 -4.44
CA LEU A 105 12.56 7.14 -5.08
C LEU A 105 12.84 6.30 -6.34
N ILE A 106 14.07 6.36 -6.86
CA ILE A 106 14.55 5.64 -8.03
C ILE A 106 15.61 4.64 -7.57
N SER A 107 15.35 3.36 -7.80
CA SER A 107 16.35 2.31 -7.57
C SER A 107 17.58 2.47 -8.47
N SER A 108 18.76 2.21 -7.91
CA SER A 108 20.03 2.18 -8.64
C SER A 108 20.10 1.11 -9.74
N ASN A 109 19.28 0.07 -9.65
CA ASN A 109 19.24 -1.04 -10.61
C ASN A 109 18.26 -0.79 -11.77
N ALA A 110 17.55 0.34 -11.77
CA ALA A 110 16.61 0.68 -12.84
C ALA A 110 17.36 1.18 -14.08
N VAL A 111 16.97 0.69 -15.26
CA VAL A 111 17.49 1.17 -16.54
C VAL A 111 16.53 2.24 -17.05
N ILE A 112 16.98 3.49 -17.00
CA ILE A 112 16.15 4.65 -17.34
C ILE A 112 16.76 5.38 -18.53
N ASN A 113 16.14 5.20 -19.70
CA ASN A 113 16.54 5.86 -20.94
C ASN A 113 15.59 7.03 -21.30
N SER A 114 14.71 7.42 -20.38
CA SER A 114 13.69 8.45 -20.61
C SER A 114 14.21 9.85 -20.27
N THR A 115 13.92 10.82 -21.14
CA THR A 115 14.29 12.24 -20.98
C THR A 115 13.22 13.10 -20.30
N GLN A 116 11.99 12.58 -20.12
CA GLN A 116 10.86 13.36 -19.58
C GLN A 116 10.25 12.67 -18.37
N MET A 117 10.84 12.92 -17.19
CA MET A 117 10.35 12.38 -15.93
C MET A 117 10.11 13.50 -14.91
N LYS A 118 8.94 13.47 -14.26
CA LYS A 118 8.61 14.40 -13.18
C LYS A 118 7.95 13.65 -12.02
N GLU A 119 8.53 13.77 -10.83
CA GLU A 119 8.00 13.19 -9.58
C GLU A 119 7.61 11.70 -9.72
N VAL A 120 8.55 10.89 -10.20
CA VAL A 120 8.36 9.46 -10.42
C VAL A 120 9.07 8.64 -9.34
N ALA A 121 8.45 7.52 -8.97
CA ALA A 121 9.07 6.48 -8.15
C ALA A 121 9.29 5.24 -9.02
N VAL A 122 10.49 4.65 -8.98
CA VAL A 122 10.91 3.56 -9.86
C VAL A 122 11.53 2.44 -9.03
N GLY A 123 10.89 1.28 -9.05
CA GLY A 123 11.33 0.06 -8.37
C GLY A 123 12.52 -0.62 -9.06
N ASP A 124 13.04 -1.65 -8.39
CA ASP A 124 14.22 -2.39 -8.83
C ASP A 124 14.06 -3.00 -10.23
N SER A 125 15.13 -2.94 -11.03
CA SER A 125 15.20 -3.58 -12.35
C SER A 125 14.08 -3.19 -13.32
N ALA A 126 13.42 -2.06 -13.08
CA ALA A 126 12.49 -1.46 -14.03
C ALA A 126 13.23 -0.99 -15.30
N LYS A 127 12.61 -1.19 -16.46
CA LYS A 127 13.12 -0.79 -17.77
C LYS A 127 12.22 0.29 -18.36
N LEU A 128 12.68 1.53 -18.35
CA LEU A 128 11.99 2.67 -18.92
C LEU A 128 12.66 3.07 -20.23
N SER A 129 11.95 2.88 -21.35
CA SER A 129 12.48 3.16 -22.69
C SER A 129 12.51 4.66 -23.04
N GLU A 130 13.22 4.97 -24.13
CA GLU A 130 13.31 6.32 -24.70
C GLU A 130 11.95 6.87 -25.18
N LYS A 131 11.87 8.20 -25.32
CA LYS A 131 10.68 8.93 -25.82
C LYS A 131 9.41 8.62 -25.02
N THR A 132 9.56 8.30 -23.73
CA THR A 132 8.43 8.13 -22.82
C THR A 132 8.25 9.37 -21.98
N SER A 133 7.01 9.78 -21.74
CA SER A 133 6.69 10.91 -20.87
C SER A 133 6.05 10.37 -19.59
N LEU A 134 6.77 10.45 -18.47
CA LEU A 134 6.36 9.84 -17.20
C LEU A 134 6.19 10.94 -16.14
N ASN A 135 4.95 11.20 -15.74
CA ASN A 135 4.65 12.28 -14.80
C ASN A 135 3.83 11.77 -13.61
N PHE A 136 4.24 12.13 -12.39
CA PHE A 136 3.54 11.82 -11.12
C PHE A 136 3.13 10.35 -11.00
N SER A 137 4.00 9.43 -11.39
CA SER A 137 3.66 8.00 -11.55
C SER A 137 4.61 7.11 -10.76
N VAL A 138 4.10 5.96 -10.31
CA VAL A 138 4.85 4.97 -9.55
C VAL A 138 5.04 3.72 -10.41
N PHE A 139 6.28 3.24 -10.52
CA PHE A 139 6.67 2.07 -11.28
C PHE A 139 7.21 1.00 -10.35
N GLY A 140 6.59 -0.18 -10.37
CA GLY A 140 6.99 -1.33 -9.58
C GLY A 140 8.25 -2.02 -10.09
N ALA A 141 8.74 -3.00 -9.34
CA ALA A 141 9.93 -3.75 -9.70
C ALA A 141 9.71 -4.57 -10.99
N ASN A 142 10.77 -4.77 -11.78
CA ASN A 142 10.77 -5.55 -13.02
C ASN A 142 9.74 -5.11 -14.08
N CYS A 143 9.19 -3.89 -13.99
CA CYS A 143 8.27 -3.41 -15.02
C CYS A 143 9.02 -3.08 -16.32
N THR A 144 8.37 -3.30 -17.46
CA THR A 144 8.94 -2.97 -18.78
C THR A 144 8.03 -2.00 -19.50
N ILE A 145 8.54 -0.79 -19.78
CA ILE A 145 7.83 0.26 -20.51
C ILE A 145 8.53 0.46 -21.85
N ASN A 146 7.85 0.13 -22.95
CA ASN A 146 8.35 0.31 -24.31
C ASN A 146 8.36 1.80 -24.74
N PRO A 147 8.96 2.16 -25.89
CA PRO A 147 9.07 3.55 -26.33
C PRO A 147 7.71 4.22 -26.62
N LYS A 148 7.71 5.56 -26.74
CA LYS A 148 6.55 6.38 -27.16
C LYS A 148 5.31 6.26 -26.25
N ASN A 149 5.52 5.92 -24.98
CA ASN A 149 4.45 5.83 -23.99
C ASN A 149 4.28 7.14 -23.22
N ILE A 150 3.03 7.52 -22.96
CA ILE A 150 2.69 8.67 -22.13
C ILE A 150 1.96 8.13 -20.91
N ILE A 151 2.56 8.30 -19.73
CA ILE A 151 2.03 7.80 -18.46
C ILE A 151 1.94 8.96 -17.48
N ASN A 152 0.73 9.26 -17.05
CA ASN A 152 0.46 10.37 -16.13
C ASN A 152 -0.38 9.91 -14.95
N LYS A 153 0.01 10.32 -13.73
CA LYS A 153 -0.71 10.04 -12.49
C LYS A 153 -1.09 8.56 -12.33
N SER A 154 -0.22 7.64 -12.71
CA SER A 154 -0.58 6.22 -12.77
C SER A 154 0.33 5.35 -11.92
N ILE A 155 -0.21 4.22 -11.47
CA ILE A 155 0.53 3.24 -10.69
C ILE A 155 0.70 1.98 -11.52
N ILE A 156 1.95 1.65 -11.82
CA ILE A 156 2.33 0.43 -12.52
C ILE A 156 2.90 -0.53 -11.50
N MET A 157 2.26 -1.67 -11.29
CA MET A 157 2.72 -2.67 -10.31
C MET A 157 3.85 -3.56 -10.87
N THR A 158 4.32 -4.48 -10.04
CA THR A 158 5.43 -5.37 -10.31
C THR A 158 5.24 -6.21 -11.57
N SER A 159 6.29 -6.30 -12.38
CA SER A 159 6.36 -7.12 -13.61
C SER A 159 5.29 -6.77 -14.67
N ALA A 160 4.68 -5.59 -14.62
CA ALA A 160 3.78 -5.14 -15.67
C ALA A 160 4.55 -4.77 -16.94
N ILE A 161 3.95 -5.04 -18.09
CA ILE A 161 4.52 -4.78 -19.42
C ILE A 161 3.60 -3.81 -20.16
N ILE A 162 4.16 -2.70 -20.62
CA ILE A 162 3.46 -1.70 -21.40
C ILE A 162 4.13 -1.60 -22.77
N GLU A 163 3.37 -1.98 -23.81
CA GLU A 163 3.81 -1.95 -25.20
C GLU A 163 3.92 -0.53 -25.76
N GLU A 164 4.37 -0.40 -27.00
CA GLU A 164 4.63 0.90 -27.65
C GLU A 164 3.35 1.71 -27.91
N GLY A 165 3.42 3.03 -27.71
CA GLY A 165 2.40 3.99 -28.14
C GLY A 165 1.15 4.05 -27.27
N CYS A 166 1.24 3.63 -26.00
CA CYS A 166 0.15 3.68 -25.04
C CYS A 166 0.06 5.05 -24.35
N ASN A 167 -1.18 5.48 -24.09
CA ASN A 167 -1.47 6.65 -23.27
C ASN A 167 -2.29 6.23 -22.05
N ILE A 168 -1.69 6.34 -20.87
CA ILE A 168 -2.25 5.88 -19.61
C ILE A 168 -2.33 7.06 -18.66
N GLU A 169 -3.54 7.40 -18.23
CA GLU A 169 -3.80 8.52 -17.35
C GLU A 169 -4.63 8.07 -16.14
N ASN A 170 -4.21 8.48 -14.94
CA ASN A 170 -4.94 8.27 -13.69
C ASN A 170 -5.39 6.81 -13.49
N SER A 171 -4.54 5.85 -13.87
CA SER A 171 -4.90 4.43 -13.94
C SER A 171 -3.99 3.57 -13.07
N ILE A 172 -4.47 2.41 -12.66
CA ILE A 172 -3.72 1.44 -11.86
C ILE A 172 -3.57 0.17 -12.67
N VAL A 173 -2.33 -0.23 -12.92
CA VAL A 173 -1.97 -1.42 -13.67
C VAL A 173 -1.49 -2.49 -12.71
N GLY A 174 -2.27 -3.56 -12.59
CA GLY A 174 -2.00 -4.68 -11.70
C GLY A 174 -0.72 -5.45 -12.02
N SER A 175 -0.28 -6.27 -11.06
CA SER A 175 0.96 -7.05 -11.19
C SER A 175 0.89 -8.02 -12.37
N ARG A 176 1.96 -8.10 -13.16
CA ARG A 176 2.05 -8.91 -14.40
C ARG A 176 1.00 -8.58 -15.47
N ALA A 177 0.33 -7.44 -15.38
CA ALA A 177 -0.58 -7.03 -16.45
C ALA A 177 0.20 -6.65 -17.72
N VAL A 178 -0.40 -6.90 -18.87
CA VAL A 178 0.19 -6.60 -20.19
C VAL A 178 -0.74 -5.65 -20.92
N ILE A 179 -0.26 -4.45 -21.22
CA ILE A 179 -0.99 -3.48 -22.02
C ILE A 179 -0.41 -3.53 -23.43
N LYS A 180 -1.20 -4.00 -24.40
CA LYS A 180 -0.74 -4.11 -25.79
C LYS A 180 -0.67 -2.74 -26.49
N ARG A 181 -0.15 -2.72 -27.72
CA ARG A 181 0.19 -1.51 -28.47
C ARG A 181 -1.00 -0.57 -28.68
N GLY A 182 -0.73 0.74 -28.63
CA GLY A 182 -1.70 1.77 -29.01
C GLY A 182 -2.91 1.93 -28.08
N CYS A 183 -2.85 1.42 -26.85
CA CYS A 183 -3.95 1.53 -25.90
C CYS A 183 -4.09 2.95 -25.34
N VAL A 184 -5.34 3.39 -25.11
CA VAL A 184 -5.64 4.65 -24.42
C VAL A 184 -6.52 4.33 -23.22
N LEU A 185 -5.96 4.47 -22.02
CA LEU A 185 -6.60 4.12 -20.77
C LEU A 185 -6.67 5.34 -19.86
N LYS A 186 -7.88 5.73 -19.46
CA LYS A 186 -8.12 6.86 -18.57
C LYS A 186 -8.97 6.44 -17.39
N ASN A 187 -8.53 6.70 -16.16
CA ASN A 187 -9.26 6.31 -14.94
C ASN A 187 -9.60 4.80 -14.90
N CYS A 188 -8.71 3.96 -15.43
CA CYS A 188 -8.94 2.53 -15.51
C CYS A 188 -8.22 1.79 -14.38
N LEU A 189 -8.87 0.75 -13.88
CA LEU A 189 -8.26 -0.22 -12.98
C LEU A 189 -8.03 -1.51 -13.78
N ILE A 190 -6.78 -1.93 -13.93
CA ILE A 190 -6.41 -3.15 -14.63
C ILE A 190 -6.01 -4.18 -13.59
N GLY A 191 -6.67 -5.32 -13.64
CA GLY A 191 -6.45 -6.44 -12.74
C GLY A 191 -5.06 -7.05 -12.88
N PRO A 192 -4.65 -7.85 -11.88
CA PRO A 192 -3.40 -8.59 -11.97
C PRO A 192 -3.47 -9.62 -13.11
N SER A 193 -2.36 -9.78 -13.83
CA SER A 193 -2.22 -10.74 -14.94
C SER A 193 -3.27 -10.58 -16.06
N TYR A 194 -3.89 -9.39 -16.17
CA TYR A 194 -4.81 -9.05 -17.25
C TYR A 194 -4.05 -8.56 -18.48
N ALA A 195 -4.46 -8.99 -19.67
CA ALA A 195 -3.92 -8.53 -20.94
C ALA A 195 -4.95 -7.62 -21.64
N VAL A 196 -4.61 -6.34 -21.82
CA VAL A 196 -5.46 -5.39 -22.56
C VAL A 196 -5.17 -5.54 -24.05
N GLU A 197 -6.21 -5.73 -24.85
CA GLU A 197 -6.11 -5.90 -26.30
C GLU A 197 -5.57 -4.66 -27.04
N GLU A 198 -4.97 -4.87 -28.20
CA GLU A 198 -4.37 -3.79 -29.01
C GLU A 198 -5.39 -2.72 -29.39
N GLY A 199 -4.96 -1.44 -29.35
CA GLY A 199 -5.79 -0.31 -29.73
C GLY A 199 -6.99 -0.05 -28.82
N THR A 200 -7.06 -0.72 -27.66
CA THR A 200 -8.18 -0.59 -26.74
C THR A 200 -8.24 0.82 -26.16
N LYS A 201 -9.38 1.48 -26.33
CA LYS A 201 -9.68 2.78 -25.71
C LYS A 201 -10.76 2.60 -24.66
N ARG A 202 -10.41 2.80 -23.40
CA ARG A 202 -11.34 2.64 -22.28
C ARG A 202 -11.16 3.79 -21.29
N GLU A 203 -12.29 4.20 -20.72
CA GLU A 203 -12.35 5.25 -19.73
C GLU A 203 -13.27 4.82 -18.59
N ASN A 204 -12.86 5.04 -17.34
CA ASN A 204 -13.62 4.71 -16.13
C ASN A 204 -14.04 3.23 -16.04
N GLN A 205 -13.17 2.30 -16.43
CA GLN A 205 -13.49 0.87 -16.41
C GLN A 205 -12.54 0.06 -15.53
N HIS A 206 -13.11 -0.96 -14.90
CA HIS A 206 -12.38 -2.00 -14.20
C HIS A 206 -12.22 -3.21 -15.14
N LEU A 207 -11.00 -3.47 -15.59
CA LEU A 207 -10.65 -4.56 -16.47
C LEU A 207 -10.03 -5.67 -15.64
N THR A 208 -10.82 -6.66 -15.23
CA THR A 208 -10.37 -7.83 -14.49
C THR A 208 -10.83 -9.10 -15.18
N ASN A 209 -10.03 -10.17 -15.07
CA ASN A 209 -10.53 -11.51 -15.34
C ASN A 209 -11.45 -11.89 -14.18
N ALA A 210 -12.72 -12.17 -14.47
CA ALA A 210 -13.71 -12.56 -13.45
C ALA A 210 -13.30 -13.84 -12.70
N ASP A 211 -12.40 -14.65 -13.27
CA ASP A 211 -12.02 -15.98 -12.77
C ASP A 211 -11.06 -15.97 -11.55
N GLY A 212 -10.62 -14.79 -11.10
CA GLY A 212 -9.70 -14.67 -9.95
C GLY A 212 -10.37 -14.63 -8.58
N PHE A 213 -11.71 -14.49 -8.53
CA PHE A 213 -12.48 -14.51 -7.30
C PHE A 213 -13.29 -15.81 -7.25
N MET A 214 -12.65 -16.93 -6.92
CA MET A 214 -13.42 -18.05 -6.38
C MET A 214 -14.00 -17.59 -5.04
N GLU A 215 -15.30 -17.28 -5.02
CA GLU A 215 -16.08 -17.32 -3.79
C GLU A 215 -15.86 -18.70 -3.19
N ILE A 216 -15.26 -18.72 -1.99
CA ILE A 216 -15.16 -19.96 -1.22
C ILE A 216 -16.57 -20.16 -0.65
N ASP A 217 -17.40 -20.92 -1.37
CA ASP A 217 -18.67 -21.39 -0.82
C ASP A 217 -18.35 -22.31 0.37
N ILE A 218 -18.54 -21.78 1.57
CA ILE A 218 -18.50 -22.53 2.82
C ILE A 218 -19.82 -23.32 2.85
N GLN A 219 -19.77 -24.60 2.45
CA GLN A 219 -20.86 -25.56 2.70
C GLN A 219 -20.88 -25.99 4.17
#